data_AF-A0A5N0ULN6-F1
#
_entry.id   AF-A0A5N0ULN6-F1
#
_cell.length_a   1.000
_cell.length_b   1.000
_cell.length_c   1.000
_cell.angle_alpha   90.00
_cell.angle_beta   90.00
_cell.angle_gamma   90.00
#
_symmetry.space_group_name_H-M   'P 1'
#
loop_
_entity.id
_entity.type
_entity.pdbx_description
1 polymer ?
#
loop_
_entity_poly.entity_id
_entity_poly.type
_entity_poly.pdbx_seq_one_letter_code
_entity_poly.pdbx_strand_id
1 'polypeptide(L)'
;MPEGDRRTRRTRRLLRDALVSLVPERGYTDKDAVLSQVVKNLTEELDERLRPLVAASSRGFTGKPVLEMFRHALEERDTYRIILRGEGDGRALREFVDARAATAAAVFQARADHAKVAPRIDMEVPARAWVGQQITVLGWWLEAEPPRPGPEEVTEVLLNLSLRGRFWANGFDGPAPDAVEE
;
A
#
# COMPACT_ATOMS: atom_id res chain seq x y z
N MET A 1 -21.08 12.59 3.87
CA MET A 1 -19.97 13.13 3.05
C MET A 1 -20.47 14.38 2.31
N PRO A 2 -19.85 15.55 2.48
CA PRO A 2 -20.31 16.80 1.86
C PRO A 2 -20.12 16.77 0.33
N GLU A 3 -20.97 17.51 -0.38
CA GLU A 3 -21.06 17.49 -1.86
C GLU A 3 -19.81 18.05 -2.57
N GLY A 4 -19.09 18.98 -1.94
CA GLY A 4 -17.86 19.59 -2.46
C GLY A 4 -16.67 18.62 -2.53
N ASP A 5 -16.57 17.67 -1.61
CA ASP A 5 -15.50 16.66 -1.60
C ASP A 5 -15.65 15.69 -2.78
N ARG A 6 -16.89 15.26 -3.06
CA ARG A 6 -17.20 14.37 -4.20
C ARG A 6 -16.91 15.01 -5.56
N ARG A 7 -17.24 16.29 -5.76
CA ARG A 7 -16.92 17.00 -7.01
C ARG A 7 -15.41 17.16 -7.20
N THR A 8 -14.69 17.50 -6.14
CA THR A 8 -13.23 17.66 -6.18
C THR A 8 -12.52 16.35 -6.53
N ARG A 9 -12.91 15.24 -5.90
CA ARG A 9 -12.38 13.90 -6.23
C ARG A 9 -12.70 13.51 -7.68
N ARG A 10 -13.93 13.77 -8.13
CA ARG A 10 -14.31 13.49 -9.54
C ARG A 10 -13.46 14.28 -10.52
N THR A 11 -13.21 15.57 -10.27
CA THR A 11 -12.35 16.39 -11.13
C THR A 11 -10.90 15.92 -11.11
N ARG A 12 -10.34 15.60 -9.92
CA ARG A 12 -8.99 15.04 -9.80
C ARG A 12 -8.85 13.73 -10.57
N ARG A 13 -9.83 12.84 -10.47
CA ARG A 13 -9.86 11.58 -11.22
C ARG A 13 -9.90 11.83 -12.74
N LEU A 14 -10.79 12.69 -13.22
CA LEU A 14 -10.86 13.01 -14.66
C LEU A 14 -9.55 13.63 -15.19
N LEU A 15 -8.89 14.48 -14.40
CA LEU A 15 -7.58 15.04 -14.76
C LEU A 15 -6.49 13.96 -14.78
N ARG A 16 -6.52 13.02 -13.83
CA ARG A 16 -5.60 11.89 -13.79
C ARG A 16 -5.80 10.98 -15.00
N ASP A 17 -7.05 10.60 -15.30
CA ASP A 17 -7.39 9.77 -16.46
C ASP A 17 -6.94 10.44 -17.77
N ALA A 18 -7.17 11.75 -17.91
CA ALA A 18 -6.69 12.53 -19.04
C ALA A 18 -5.15 12.56 -19.11
N LEU A 19 -4.46 12.72 -17.99
CA LEU A 19 -2.99 12.68 -17.93
C LEU A 19 -2.44 11.30 -18.31
N VAL A 20 -3.04 10.22 -17.80
CA VAL A 20 -2.70 8.83 -18.15
C VAL A 20 -2.87 8.59 -19.64
N SER A 21 -3.96 9.07 -20.23
CA SER A 21 -4.21 8.96 -21.68
C SER A 21 -3.24 9.76 -22.55
N LEU A 22 -2.57 10.78 -21.99
CA LEU A 22 -1.59 11.61 -22.71
C LEU A 22 -0.15 11.07 -22.60
N VAL A 23 0.12 10.12 -21.70
CA VAL A 23 1.44 9.48 -21.55
C VAL A 23 1.95 8.86 -22.86
N PRO A 24 1.14 8.27 -23.76
CA PRO A 24 1.64 7.76 -25.04
C PRO A 24 2.16 8.86 -25.98
N GLU A 25 1.60 10.07 -25.93
CA GLU A 25 1.72 11.10 -26.99
C GLU A 25 2.88 12.09 -26.83
N ARG A 26 3.46 12.24 -25.63
CA ARG A 26 4.58 13.18 -25.36
C ARG A 26 5.93 12.47 -25.23
N GLY A 27 7.05 13.14 -25.52
CA GLY A 27 8.39 12.52 -25.42
C GLY A 27 8.75 12.03 -24.01
N TYR A 28 9.79 11.19 -23.88
CA TYR A 28 10.15 10.49 -22.62
C TYR A 28 10.30 11.40 -21.38
N THR A 29 10.86 12.60 -21.50
CA THR A 29 11.02 13.54 -20.37
C THR A 29 9.69 14.07 -19.85
N ASP A 30 8.71 14.29 -20.73
CA ASP A 30 7.37 14.70 -20.33
C ASP A 30 6.58 13.54 -19.71
N LYS A 31 6.83 12.30 -20.14
CA LYS A 31 6.18 11.11 -19.57
C LYS A 31 6.56 10.89 -18.11
N ASP A 32 7.84 11.02 -17.76
CA ASP A 32 8.31 10.83 -16.39
C ASP A 32 7.75 11.89 -15.43
N ALA A 33 7.70 13.16 -15.89
CA ALA A 33 7.12 14.25 -15.11
C ALA A 33 5.60 14.06 -14.90
N VAL A 34 4.88 13.64 -15.95
CA VAL A 34 3.45 13.31 -15.85
C VAL A 34 3.23 12.14 -14.89
N LEU A 35 4.02 11.07 -14.99
CA LEU A 35 3.87 9.90 -14.13
C LEU A 35 4.17 10.25 -12.66
N SER A 36 5.17 11.10 -12.40
CA SER A 36 5.47 11.60 -11.05
C SER A 36 4.27 12.38 -10.47
N GLN A 37 3.65 13.24 -11.28
CA GLN A 37 2.45 13.98 -10.84
C GLN A 37 1.25 13.05 -10.62
N VAL A 38 1.08 12.00 -11.44
CA VAL A 38 0.05 10.97 -11.27
C VAL A 38 0.24 10.23 -9.94
N VAL A 39 1.46 9.78 -9.64
CA VAL A 39 1.82 9.11 -8.37
C VAL A 39 1.56 10.02 -7.19
N LYS A 40 1.98 11.29 -7.27
CA LYS A 40 1.73 12.27 -6.22
C LYS A 40 0.23 12.43 -5.94
N ASN A 41 -0.56 12.64 -6.98
CA ASN A 41 -2.02 12.80 -6.85
C ASN A 41 -2.69 11.55 -6.28
N LEU A 42 -2.25 10.36 -6.69
CA LEU A 42 -2.77 9.08 -6.18
C LEU A 42 -2.43 8.90 -4.70
N THR A 43 -1.18 9.19 -4.33
CA THR A 43 -0.67 9.13 -2.96
C THR A 43 -1.45 10.07 -2.04
N GLU A 44 -1.66 11.33 -2.46
CA GLU A 44 -2.42 12.33 -1.70
C GLU A 44 -3.88 11.91 -1.47
N GLU A 45 -4.55 11.38 -2.49
CA GLU A 45 -5.92 10.88 -2.39
C GLU A 45 -6.02 9.66 -1.46
N LEU A 46 -5.09 8.72 -1.59
CA LEU A 46 -5.02 7.58 -0.70
C LEU A 46 -4.79 8.04 0.75
N ASP A 47 -3.89 8.99 0.99
CA ASP A 47 -3.60 9.52 2.33
C ASP A 47 -4.81 10.20 2.97
N GLU A 48 -5.61 10.93 2.20
CA GLU A 48 -6.88 11.49 2.68
C GLU A 48 -7.84 10.39 3.16
N ARG A 49 -7.94 9.25 2.43
CA ARG A 49 -8.77 8.10 2.82
C ARG A 49 -8.21 7.35 4.03
N LEU A 50 -6.89 7.18 4.08
CA LEU A 50 -6.24 6.41 5.12
C LEU A 50 -6.13 7.15 6.46
N ARG A 51 -6.10 8.50 6.46
CA ARG A 51 -5.92 9.33 7.66
C ARG A 51 -6.76 8.90 8.88
N PRO A 52 -8.11 8.74 8.79
CA PRO A 52 -8.90 8.31 9.95
C PRO A 52 -8.60 6.86 10.37
N LEU A 53 -8.22 5.98 9.44
CA LEU A 53 -7.94 4.57 9.72
C LEU A 53 -6.57 4.39 10.38
N VAL A 54 -5.57 5.15 9.92
CA VAL A 54 -4.20 5.19 10.45
C VAL A 54 -4.19 5.59 11.92
N ALA A 55 -4.98 6.61 12.30
CA ALA A 55 -5.10 7.03 13.69
C ALA A 55 -5.64 5.89 14.58
N ALA A 56 -6.63 5.15 14.11
CA ALA A 56 -7.17 3.99 14.83
C ALA A 56 -6.14 2.82 14.90
N SER A 57 -5.41 2.57 13.81
CA SER A 57 -4.36 1.54 13.73
C SER A 57 -3.11 1.84 14.56
N SER A 58 -2.96 3.08 15.04
CA SER A 58 -1.88 3.44 15.98
C SER A 58 -2.10 2.81 17.37
N ARG A 59 -3.30 2.26 17.64
CA ARG A 59 -3.63 1.59 18.91
C ARG A 59 -3.76 0.06 18.77
N GLY A 60 -3.58 -0.50 17.57
CA GLY A 60 -3.69 -1.94 17.34
C GLY A 60 -3.56 -2.36 15.87
N PHE A 61 -3.59 -3.67 15.62
CA PHE A 61 -3.51 -4.24 14.27
C PHE A 61 -4.91 -4.45 13.72
N THR A 62 -5.43 -3.47 12.96
CA THR A 62 -6.84 -3.49 12.51
C THR A 62 -7.06 -4.05 11.11
N GLY A 63 -6.01 -4.15 10.28
CA GLY A 63 -6.11 -4.49 8.85
C GLY A 63 -6.81 -3.42 7.97
N LYS A 64 -7.57 -2.50 8.56
CA LYS A 64 -8.42 -1.52 7.85
C LYS A 64 -7.67 -0.62 6.86
N PRO A 65 -6.47 -0.07 7.17
CA PRO A 65 -5.75 0.74 6.17
C PRO A 65 -5.36 -0.06 4.93
N VAL A 66 -4.98 -1.33 5.10
CA VAL A 66 -4.61 -2.20 3.97
C VAL A 66 -5.83 -2.53 3.14
N LEU A 67 -6.96 -2.87 3.77
CA LEU A 67 -8.23 -3.09 3.09
C LEU A 67 -8.66 -1.86 2.28
N GLU A 68 -8.55 -0.67 2.87
CA GLU A 68 -8.90 0.57 2.17
C GLU A 68 -7.98 0.87 0.98
N MET A 69 -6.69 0.53 1.07
CA MET A 69 -5.77 0.59 -0.07
C MET A 69 -6.19 -0.36 -1.20
N PHE A 70 -6.60 -1.59 -0.89
CA PHE A 70 -7.09 -2.55 -1.89
C PHE A 70 -8.40 -2.08 -2.54
N ARG A 71 -9.31 -1.48 -1.76
CA ARG A 71 -10.55 -0.88 -2.30
C ARG A 71 -10.26 0.31 -3.21
N HIS A 72 -9.38 1.22 -2.79
CA HIS A 72 -8.94 2.33 -3.63
C HIS A 72 -8.27 1.83 -4.92
N ALA A 73 -7.48 0.77 -4.84
CA ALA A 73 -6.87 0.15 -6.01
C ALA A 73 -7.87 -0.51 -6.97
N LEU A 74 -9.07 -0.90 -6.53
CA LEU A 74 -10.14 -1.29 -7.44
C LEU A 74 -10.76 -0.08 -8.16
N GLU A 75 -10.92 1.04 -7.44
CA GLU A 75 -11.50 2.28 -7.98
C GLU A 75 -10.56 2.92 -9.02
N GLU A 76 -9.24 2.84 -8.78
CA GLU A 76 -8.17 3.47 -9.57
C GLU A 76 -7.26 2.42 -10.25
N ARG A 77 -7.86 1.31 -10.71
CA ARG A 77 -7.16 0.09 -11.16
C ARG A 77 -6.04 0.33 -12.17
N ASP A 78 -6.30 1.11 -13.21
CA ASP A 78 -5.34 1.33 -14.29
C ASP A 78 -4.14 2.15 -13.81
N THR A 79 -4.38 3.18 -13.00
CA THR A 79 -3.33 3.98 -12.38
C THR A 79 -2.43 3.11 -11.49
N TYR A 80 -3.02 2.27 -10.64
CA TYR A 80 -2.23 1.35 -9.81
C TYR A 80 -1.42 0.38 -10.67
N ARG A 81 -1.99 -0.21 -11.73
CA ARG A 81 -1.26 -1.13 -12.61
C ARG A 81 -0.05 -0.46 -13.27
N ILE A 82 -0.22 0.78 -13.76
CA ILE A 82 0.89 1.54 -14.37
C ILE A 82 2.02 1.74 -13.36
N ILE A 83 1.69 2.19 -12.15
CA ILE A 83 2.69 2.44 -11.09
C ILE A 83 3.35 1.13 -10.65
N LEU A 84 2.56 0.08 -10.39
CA LEU A 84 3.03 -1.19 -9.83
C LEU A 84 3.87 -2.02 -10.80
N ARG A 85 3.65 -1.87 -12.12
CA ARG A 85 4.52 -2.49 -13.13
C ARG A 85 5.92 -1.89 -13.17
N GLY A 86 6.09 -0.67 -12.64
CA GLY A 86 7.38 0.01 -12.63
C GLY A 86 7.90 0.33 -14.03
N GLU A 87 7.00 0.57 -15.00
CA GLU A 87 7.38 0.96 -16.36
C GLU A 87 8.22 2.26 -16.35
N GLY A 88 9.20 2.38 -17.26
CA GLY A 88 10.17 3.48 -17.26
C GLY A 88 11.41 3.19 -16.41
N ASP A 89 11.90 4.19 -15.64
CA ASP A 89 13.04 4.03 -14.72
C ASP A 89 12.64 3.48 -13.33
N GLY A 90 11.36 3.14 -13.14
CA GLY A 90 10.78 2.64 -11.89
C GLY A 90 10.63 3.68 -10.77
N ARG A 91 10.85 4.97 -11.03
CA ARG A 91 10.78 6.04 -10.01
C ARG A 91 9.40 6.15 -9.38
N ALA A 92 8.35 6.06 -10.18
CA ALA A 92 6.96 6.09 -9.73
C ALA A 92 6.67 5.05 -8.63
N LEU A 93 7.12 3.82 -8.83
CA LEU A 93 6.98 2.75 -7.86
C LEU A 93 7.79 3.04 -6.59
N ARG A 94 9.04 3.50 -6.74
CA ARG A 94 9.89 3.86 -5.59
C ARG A 94 9.27 4.97 -4.74
N GLU A 95 8.82 6.06 -5.36
CA GLU A 95 8.16 7.18 -4.67
C GLU A 95 6.91 6.71 -3.92
N PHE A 96 6.09 5.87 -4.55
CA PHE A 96 4.91 5.30 -3.90
C PHE A 96 5.29 4.42 -2.70
N VAL A 97 6.25 3.51 -2.87
CA VAL A 97 6.74 2.61 -1.80
C VAL A 97 7.33 3.42 -0.65
N ASP A 98 8.17 4.42 -0.92
CA ASP A 98 8.80 5.27 0.08
C ASP A 98 7.76 6.07 0.88
N ALA A 99 6.78 6.66 0.19
CA ALA A 99 5.69 7.37 0.85
C ALA A 99 4.84 6.45 1.74
N ARG A 100 4.55 5.21 1.30
CA ARG A 100 3.84 4.22 2.13
C ARG A 100 4.69 3.74 3.30
N ALA A 101 5.98 3.51 3.10
CA ALA A 101 6.89 3.04 4.14
C ALA A 101 7.08 4.07 5.25
N ALA A 102 7.23 5.36 4.90
CA ALA A 102 7.30 6.44 5.88
C ALA A 102 6.05 6.49 6.78
N THR A 103 4.85 6.43 6.16
CA THR A 103 3.58 6.37 6.91
C THR A 103 3.48 5.13 7.80
N ALA A 104 3.88 3.95 7.29
CA ALA A 104 3.86 2.72 8.07
C ALA A 104 4.83 2.77 9.27
N ALA A 105 6.05 3.30 9.08
CA ALA A 105 7.02 3.47 10.16
C ALA A 105 6.49 4.36 11.27
N ALA A 106 5.86 5.49 10.93
CA ALA A 106 5.24 6.38 11.90
C ALA A 106 4.13 5.68 12.70
N VAL A 107 3.30 4.86 12.05
CA VAL A 107 2.25 4.07 12.72
C VAL A 107 2.85 3.01 13.65
N PHE A 108 3.90 2.34 13.22
CA PHE A 108 4.55 1.30 14.02
C PHE A 108 5.21 1.91 15.27
N GLN A 109 5.88 3.05 15.11
CA GLN A 109 6.45 3.80 16.23
C GLN A 109 5.35 4.27 17.19
N ALA A 110 4.28 4.90 16.69
CA ALA A 110 3.17 5.34 17.53
C ALA A 110 2.50 4.18 18.30
N ARG A 111 2.43 2.99 17.70
CA ARG A 111 1.93 1.79 18.36
C ARG A 111 2.88 1.30 19.46
N ALA A 112 4.19 1.31 19.20
CA ALA A 112 5.20 0.97 20.20
C ALA A 112 5.15 1.93 21.41
N ASP A 113 5.07 3.23 21.14
CA ASP A 113 4.94 4.27 22.17
C ASP A 113 3.67 4.09 23.00
N HIS A 114 2.53 3.83 22.35
CA HIS A 114 1.26 3.58 23.04
C HIS A 114 1.29 2.34 23.92
N ALA A 115 1.91 1.26 23.44
CA ALA A 115 2.11 0.02 24.19
C ALA A 115 3.24 0.11 25.22
N LYS A 116 3.98 1.22 25.27
CA LYS A 116 5.13 1.45 26.14
C LYS A 116 6.22 0.39 25.98
N VAL A 117 6.46 -0.05 24.74
CA VAL A 117 7.51 -1.01 24.40
C VAL A 117 8.60 -0.32 23.59
N ALA A 118 9.85 -0.65 23.86
CA ALA A 118 10.98 -0.14 23.09
C ALA A 118 11.17 -0.98 21.81
N PRO A 119 11.15 -0.37 20.61
CA PRO A 119 11.61 -1.00 19.39
C PRO A 119 13.02 -1.59 19.55
N ARG A 120 13.21 -2.84 19.11
CA ARG A 120 14.54 -3.48 19.10
C ARG A 120 15.41 -3.06 17.92
N ILE A 121 14.77 -2.56 16.87
CA ILE A 121 15.36 -2.09 15.63
C ILE A 121 14.64 -0.82 15.21
N ASP A 122 15.24 -0.06 14.30
CA ASP A 122 14.56 1.05 13.64
C ASP A 122 13.28 0.55 12.94
N MET A 123 12.17 1.27 13.14
CA MET A 123 10.86 0.94 12.55
C MET A 123 10.83 1.12 11.03
N GLU A 124 11.82 1.77 10.44
CA GLU A 124 11.99 1.92 8.99
C GLU A 124 12.16 0.58 8.26
N VAL A 125 12.98 -0.33 8.79
CA VAL A 125 13.21 -1.67 8.21
C VAL A 125 11.93 -2.53 8.18
N PRO A 126 11.22 -2.76 9.30
CA PRO A 126 9.98 -3.52 9.28
C PRO A 126 8.88 -2.82 8.48
N ALA A 127 8.84 -1.49 8.45
CA ALA A 127 7.89 -0.75 7.62
C ALA A 127 8.12 -1.00 6.12
N ARG A 128 9.37 -0.93 5.63
CA ARG A 128 9.69 -1.25 4.23
C ARG A 128 9.38 -2.69 3.88
N ALA A 129 9.73 -3.64 4.74
CA ALA A 129 9.41 -5.05 4.53
C ALA A 129 7.89 -5.27 4.43
N TRP A 130 7.13 -4.65 5.33
CA TRP A 130 5.67 -4.73 5.36
C TRP A 130 5.02 -4.08 4.14
N VAL A 131 5.47 -2.89 3.74
CA VAL A 131 4.97 -2.22 2.53
C VAL A 131 5.32 -3.03 1.29
N GLY A 132 6.54 -3.53 1.16
CA GLY A 132 6.94 -4.39 0.06
C GLY A 132 6.00 -5.60 -0.11
N GLN A 133 5.68 -6.30 0.99
CA GLN A 133 4.72 -7.40 0.96
C GLN A 133 3.34 -6.98 0.44
N GLN A 134 2.80 -5.86 0.93
CA GLN A 134 1.50 -5.37 0.49
C GLN A 134 1.50 -4.99 -1.00
N ILE A 135 2.55 -4.31 -1.46
CA ILE A 135 2.70 -3.86 -2.85
C ILE A 135 2.81 -5.06 -3.80
N THR A 136 3.60 -6.07 -3.45
CA THR A 136 3.74 -7.29 -4.25
C THR A 136 2.41 -8.05 -4.33
N VAL A 137 1.72 -8.24 -3.20
CA VAL A 137 0.42 -8.95 -3.18
C VAL A 137 -0.65 -8.15 -3.92
N LEU A 138 -0.68 -6.82 -3.78
CA LEU A 138 -1.61 -5.96 -4.49
C LEU A 138 -1.41 -6.04 -6.01
N GLY A 139 -0.16 -5.99 -6.48
CA GLY A 139 0.17 -6.12 -7.89
C GLY A 139 -0.35 -7.44 -8.49
N TRP A 140 0.00 -8.57 -7.86
CA TRP A 140 -0.51 -9.89 -8.25
C TRP A 140 -2.05 -9.93 -8.24
N TRP A 141 -2.67 -9.41 -7.17
CA TRP A 141 -4.12 -9.47 -7.00
C TRP A 141 -4.89 -8.64 -8.04
N LEU A 142 -4.34 -7.51 -8.50
CA LEU A 142 -4.95 -6.67 -9.55
C LEU A 142 -4.84 -7.29 -10.96
N GLU A 143 -3.86 -8.17 -11.17
CA GLU A 143 -3.64 -8.89 -12.43
C GLU A 143 -4.36 -10.23 -12.49
N ALA A 144 -4.69 -10.85 -11.35
CA ALA A 144 -5.40 -12.12 -11.28
C ALA A 144 -6.77 -12.07 -11.99
N GLU A 145 -7.06 -13.11 -12.78
CA GLU A 145 -8.39 -13.36 -13.36
C GLU A 145 -9.30 -14.08 -12.36
N PRO A 146 -10.64 -13.91 -12.45
CA PRO A 146 -11.57 -14.67 -11.62
C PRO A 146 -11.48 -16.20 -11.86
N PRO A 147 -11.68 -17.04 -10.82
CA PRO A 147 -11.97 -16.65 -9.44
C PRO A 147 -10.71 -16.21 -8.68
N ARG A 148 -10.78 -15.04 -8.05
CA ARG A 148 -9.73 -14.50 -7.16
C ARG A 148 -10.34 -14.11 -5.81
N PRO A 149 -9.56 -14.11 -4.72
CA PRO A 149 -10.05 -13.69 -3.40
C PRO A 149 -10.61 -12.26 -3.42
N GLY A 150 -11.63 -12.01 -2.59
CA GLY A 150 -12.12 -10.64 -2.36
C GLY A 150 -11.08 -9.75 -1.66
N PRO A 151 -11.21 -8.41 -1.71
CA PRO A 151 -10.27 -7.52 -1.02
C PRO A 151 -10.28 -7.76 0.51
N GLU A 152 -11.41 -8.11 1.11
CA GLU A 152 -11.51 -8.48 2.53
C GLU A 152 -10.67 -9.73 2.83
N GLU A 153 -10.81 -10.77 2.02
CA GLU A 153 -10.15 -12.07 2.22
C GLU A 153 -8.63 -11.97 2.07
N VAL A 154 -8.14 -11.31 1.01
CA VAL A 154 -6.69 -11.14 0.79
C VAL A 154 -6.04 -10.26 1.87
N THR A 155 -6.75 -9.24 2.35
CA THR A 155 -6.20 -8.36 3.40
C THR A 155 -6.30 -8.97 4.80
N GLU A 156 -7.24 -9.87 5.04
CA GLU A 156 -7.27 -10.71 6.24
C GLU A 156 -6.05 -11.65 6.29
N VAL A 157 -5.68 -12.28 5.16
CA VAL A 157 -4.44 -13.08 5.07
C VAL A 157 -3.20 -12.24 5.38
N LEU A 158 -3.10 -11.04 4.80
CA LEU A 158 -2.00 -10.10 5.09
C LEU A 158 -1.94 -9.71 6.58
N LEU A 159 -3.09 -9.40 7.20
CA LEU A 159 -3.16 -9.08 8.63
C LEU A 159 -2.63 -10.24 9.49
N ASN A 160 -3.09 -11.46 9.21
CA ASN A 160 -2.65 -12.63 9.94
C ASN A 160 -1.15 -12.93 9.75
N LEU A 161 -0.64 -12.77 8.52
CA LEU A 161 0.81 -12.82 8.23
C LEU A 161 1.61 -11.80 9.04
N SER A 162 1.09 -10.58 9.22
CA SER A 162 1.76 -9.57 10.06
C SER A 162 1.75 -9.92 11.54
N LEU A 163 0.67 -10.52 12.05
CA LEU A 163 0.51 -10.82 13.46
C LEU A 163 1.29 -12.05 13.89
N ARG A 164 1.36 -13.06 13.03
CA ARG A 164 1.85 -14.39 13.39
C ARG A 164 3.11 -14.80 12.59
N GLY A 165 3.47 -14.02 11.58
CA GLY A 165 4.65 -14.25 10.74
C GLY A 165 4.44 -15.36 9.71
N ARG A 166 5.49 -15.58 8.89
CA ARG A 166 5.49 -16.64 7.86
C ARG A 166 5.46 -18.05 8.45
N PHE A 167 6.04 -18.24 9.63
CA PHE A 167 6.10 -19.56 10.26
C PHE A 167 4.69 -20.09 10.53
N TRP A 168 3.85 -19.30 11.18
CA TRP A 168 2.44 -19.62 11.37
C TRP A 168 1.65 -19.73 10.05
N ALA A 169 1.91 -18.86 9.07
CA ALA A 169 1.15 -18.87 7.81
C ALA A 169 1.37 -20.12 6.94
N ASN A 170 2.45 -20.88 7.17
CA ASN A 170 2.66 -22.18 6.53
C ASN A 170 1.95 -23.34 7.28
N GLY A 171 1.13 -23.04 8.29
CA GLY A 171 0.39 -24.03 9.06
C GLY A 171 1.17 -24.65 10.21
N PHE A 172 2.33 -24.09 10.57
CA PHE A 172 3.10 -24.55 11.72
C PHE A 172 2.61 -23.87 13.02
N ASP A 173 2.48 -24.66 14.07
CA ASP A 173 2.32 -24.21 15.45
C ASP A 173 3.61 -24.54 16.24
N GLY A 174 3.97 -23.72 17.24
CA GLY A 174 5.15 -23.95 18.08
C GLY A 174 6.47 -23.39 17.51
N PRO A 175 7.65 -23.83 18.01
CA PRO A 175 8.95 -23.44 17.46
C PRO A 175 9.23 -24.12 16.11
N ALA A 176 10.18 -23.58 15.34
CA ALA A 176 10.60 -24.16 14.08
C ALA A 176 11.14 -25.59 14.27
N PRO A 177 10.56 -26.62 13.59
CA PRO A 177 11.15 -27.95 13.61
C PRO A 177 12.54 -27.87 12.97
N ASP A 178 13.52 -28.49 13.64
CA ASP A 178 14.92 -28.59 13.23
C ASP A 178 15.67 -27.25 13.03
N ALA A 179 15.44 -26.25 13.90
CA ALA A 179 16.43 -25.21 14.13
C ALA A 179 17.62 -25.82 14.87
N VAL A 180 18.44 -26.58 14.15
CA VAL A 180 19.70 -27.13 14.66
C VAL A 180 20.55 -25.93 15.08
N GLU A 181 20.82 -25.84 16.38
CA GLU A 181 21.78 -24.90 16.94
C GLU A 181 23.16 -25.23 16.35
N GLU A 182 23.71 -24.31 15.54
CA GLU A 182 25.16 -24.14 15.36
C GLU A 182 25.60 -22.82 16.02
#